data_AF-A0AAV0QUM8-F1
#
_entry.id   AF-A0AAV0QUM8-F1
#
_cell.length_a   1.000
_cell.length_b   1.000
_cell.length_c   1.000
_cell.angle_alpha   90.00
_cell.angle_beta   90.00
_cell.angle_gamma   90.00
#
_symmetry.space_group_name_H-M   'P 1'
#
loop_
_entity.id
_entity.type
_entity.pdbx_description
1 polymer ?
#
loop_
_entity_poly.entity_id
_entity_poly.type
_entity_poly.pdbx_seq_one_letter_code
_entity_poly.pdbx_strand_id
1 'polypeptide(L)'
;MQNHQPVEPPPQPASPPSGLQLVFSSKLSLPIFTGTKIVDAGGSPLQILLADTATGTRMDNKVKVEIVVLDGDFPEEDRSSTAWTSEEFGRNVVKERTGKRPLLAGDCLTFTLRDGCASLGEIEFTDNSSWIRSRKFRIGARVVRDGGRGLRVREAMTEAFIVKDHRGELYKKHHPPMLEDEVWRLEKIGKDGAFHKKLAAEGVNSVQDFLKLSVVDPLKLRKMLGAGMSDKMWEVTIKHARRCELGNKHYIYRGPSYCLTLNPICQVVNATISGQDCSNLDISGINKVSSLQ
;
A
#
# COMPACT_ATOMS: atom_id res chain seq x y z
N MET A 1 -26.03 -27.50 71.53
CA MET A 1 -26.52 -26.48 70.58
C MET A 1 -25.53 -26.44 69.42
N GLN A 2 -25.88 -27.05 68.29
CA GLN A 2 -25.02 -27.11 67.10
C GLN A 2 -25.27 -25.88 66.23
N ASN A 3 -24.20 -25.17 65.88
CA ASN A 3 -24.20 -24.01 64.99
C ASN A 3 -24.54 -24.45 63.56
N HIS A 4 -25.64 -23.93 63.01
CA HIS A 4 -25.93 -23.99 61.58
C HIS A 4 -25.24 -22.80 60.89
N GLN A 5 -24.22 -23.07 60.07
CA GLN A 5 -23.77 -22.13 59.05
C GLN A 5 -24.71 -22.18 57.83
N PRO A 6 -24.99 -21.06 57.13
CA PRO A 6 -25.80 -21.06 55.92
C PRO A 6 -25.02 -21.72 54.78
N VAL A 7 -25.64 -22.69 54.12
CA VAL A 7 -25.14 -23.32 52.89
C VAL A 7 -25.28 -22.30 51.76
N GLU A 8 -24.16 -21.89 51.18
CA GLU A 8 -24.10 -21.06 49.97
C GLU A 8 -24.75 -21.82 48.79
N PRO A 9 -25.66 -21.19 48.02
CA PRO A 9 -26.32 -21.87 46.92
C PRO A 9 -25.31 -22.24 45.82
N PRO A 10 -25.48 -23.39 45.15
CA PRO A 10 -24.56 -23.84 44.12
C PRO A 10 -24.48 -22.82 42.97
N PRO A 11 -23.31 -22.67 42.31
CA PRO A 11 -23.17 -21.79 41.17
C PRO A 11 -24.18 -22.17 40.10
N GLN A 12 -25.01 -21.20 39.70
CA GLN A 12 -25.99 -21.41 38.64
C GLN A 12 -25.28 -21.81 37.34
N PRO A 13 -25.77 -22.82 36.61
CA PRO A 13 -25.19 -23.20 35.33
C PRO A 13 -25.26 -22.00 34.38
N ALA A 14 -24.13 -21.72 33.71
CA ALA A 14 -24.03 -20.68 32.71
C ALA A 14 -25.17 -20.85 31.69
N SER A 15 -26.03 -19.83 31.57
CA SER A 15 -27.03 -19.76 30.51
C SER A 15 -26.34 -20.00 29.16
N PRO A 16 -26.92 -20.80 28.24
CA PRO A 16 -26.36 -20.97 26.91
C PRO A 16 -26.09 -19.57 26.31
N PRO A 17 -24.97 -19.38 25.58
CA PRO A 17 -24.73 -18.11 24.90
C PRO A 17 -25.98 -17.79 24.09
N SER A 18 -26.56 -16.60 24.28
CA SER A 18 -27.53 -16.09 23.32
C SER A 18 -26.89 -16.25 21.94
N GLY A 19 -27.57 -16.99 21.06
CA GLY A 19 -27.00 -17.49 19.81
C GLY A 19 -26.83 -16.40 18.76
N LEU A 20 -26.18 -15.30 19.09
CA LEU A 20 -26.00 -14.14 18.21
C LEU A 20 -24.53 -13.84 18.02
N GLN A 21 -24.17 -13.40 16.82
CA GLN A 21 -22.82 -13.01 16.46
C GLN A 21 -22.80 -11.80 15.53
N LEU A 22 -21.73 -11.02 15.62
CA LEU A 22 -21.39 -10.04 14.60
C LEU A 22 -20.69 -10.72 13.43
N VAL A 23 -20.93 -10.25 12.21
CA VAL A 23 -20.31 -10.76 10.99
C VAL A 23 -19.94 -9.60 10.07
N PHE A 24 -18.75 -9.64 9.47
CA PHE A 24 -18.40 -8.78 8.35
C PHE A 24 -19.00 -9.37 7.07
N SER A 25 -19.82 -8.60 6.34
CA SER A 25 -20.56 -9.10 5.17
C SER A 25 -19.66 -9.51 3.99
N SER A 26 -18.43 -8.99 3.94
CA SER A 26 -17.52 -9.14 2.83
C SER A 26 -16.07 -9.09 3.28
N LYS A 27 -15.19 -9.68 2.48
CA LYS A 27 -13.74 -9.62 2.70
C LYS A 27 -13.22 -8.23 2.40
N LEU A 28 -12.09 -7.87 3.02
CA LEU A 28 -11.39 -6.62 2.76
C LEU A 28 -10.76 -6.61 1.36
N SER A 29 -10.70 -5.44 0.74
CA SER A 29 -9.82 -5.22 -0.41
C SER A 29 -8.38 -5.12 0.07
N LEU A 30 -7.50 -5.95 -0.51
CA LEU A 30 -6.08 -5.99 -0.20
C LEU A 30 -5.28 -5.65 -1.47
N PRO A 31 -4.09 -5.03 -1.35
CA PRO A 31 -3.38 -4.66 -0.11
C PRO A 31 -3.92 -3.37 0.55
N ILE A 32 -3.74 -3.26 1.87
CA ILE A 32 -4.08 -2.05 2.64
C ILE A 32 -2.80 -1.24 2.90
N PHE A 33 -2.88 0.07 2.68
CA PHE A 33 -1.81 1.02 3.01
C PHE A 33 -2.23 1.97 4.13
N THR A 34 -1.26 2.52 4.85
CA THR A 34 -1.53 3.58 5.83
C THR A 34 -2.16 4.81 5.16
N GLY A 35 -3.05 5.51 5.84
CA GLY A 35 -3.71 6.71 5.31
C GLY A 35 -4.58 6.47 4.06
N THR A 36 -4.97 5.22 3.80
CA THR A 36 -5.93 4.88 2.73
C THR A 36 -7.22 4.34 3.35
N LYS A 37 -8.35 4.73 2.76
CA LYS A 37 -9.67 4.26 3.16
C LYS A 37 -9.77 2.74 3.00
N ILE A 38 -10.24 2.09 4.06
CA ILE A 38 -10.49 0.64 4.06
C ILE A 38 -11.86 0.38 3.43
N VAL A 39 -11.88 -0.52 2.45
CA VAL A 39 -13.08 -0.93 1.70
C VAL A 39 -13.15 -2.44 1.59
N ASP A 40 -14.32 -2.97 1.28
CA ASP A 40 -14.49 -4.36 0.94
C ASP A 40 -13.95 -4.69 -0.46
N ALA A 41 -13.92 -5.97 -0.82
CA ALA A 41 -13.47 -6.46 -2.12
C ALA A 41 -14.25 -5.89 -3.32
N GLY A 42 -15.46 -5.36 -3.11
CA GLY A 42 -16.28 -4.68 -4.11
C GLY A 42 -16.06 -3.16 -4.17
N GLY A 43 -15.15 -2.61 -3.36
CA GLY A 43 -14.89 -1.17 -3.26
C GLY A 43 -15.93 -0.40 -2.44
N SER A 44 -16.82 -1.09 -1.72
CA SER A 44 -17.83 -0.49 -0.86
C SER A 44 -17.36 -0.38 0.58
N PRO A 45 -17.98 0.49 1.42
CA PRO A 45 -17.70 0.53 2.84
C PRO A 45 -17.99 -0.81 3.52
N LEU A 46 -17.17 -1.20 4.49
CA LEU A 46 -17.37 -2.44 5.24
C LEU A 46 -18.74 -2.45 5.91
N GLN A 47 -19.47 -3.57 5.82
CA GLN A 47 -20.74 -3.72 6.52
C GLN A 47 -20.62 -4.76 7.62
N ILE A 48 -21.27 -4.46 8.74
CA ILE A 48 -21.38 -5.35 9.89
C ILE A 48 -22.83 -5.72 10.08
N LEU A 49 -23.06 -7.02 10.26
CA LEU A 49 -24.37 -7.62 10.44
C LEU A 49 -24.43 -8.29 11.81
N LEU A 50 -25.59 -8.25 12.43
CA LEU A 50 -25.95 -9.13 13.53
C LEU A 50 -26.68 -10.34 12.96
N ALA A 51 -26.19 -11.55 13.26
CA ALA A 51 -26.77 -12.78 12.77
C ALA A 51 -26.97 -13.79 13.90
N ASP A 52 -27.98 -14.64 13.74
CA ASP A 52 -28.16 -15.83 14.57
C ASP A 52 -27.08 -16.87 14.24
N THR A 53 -26.41 -17.40 15.27
CA THR A 53 -25.30 -18.34 15.14
C THR A 53 -25.71 -19.71 14.61
N ALA A 54 -26.98 -20.10 14.81
CA ALA A 54 -27.47 -21.42 14.39
C ALA A 54 -27.95 -21.39 12.93
N THR A 55 -28.59 -20.30 12.52
CA THR A 55 -29.23 -20.17 11.20
C THR A 55 -28.45 -19.28 10.23
N GLY A 56 -27.56 -18.41 10.73
CA GLY A 56 -26.91 -17.36 9.94
C GLY A 56 -27.84 -16.21 9.54
N THR A 57 -29.10 -16.24 9.97
CA THR A 57 -30.12 -15.26 9.58
C THR A 57 -29.82 -13.92 10.24
N ARG A 58 -29.98 -12.82 9.49
CA ARG A 58 -29.86 -11.46 10.03
C ARG A 58 -30.92 -11.22 11.09
N MET A 59 -30.52 -10.57 12.18
CA MET A 59 -31.36 -10.30 13.34
C MET A 59 -31.53 -8.79 13.54
N ASP A 60 -32.77 -8.31 13.65
CA ASP A 60 -33.07 -6.88 13.63
C ASP A 60 -32.87 -6.16 14.99
N ASN A 61 -32.09 -6.74 15.89
CA ASN A 61 -31.83 -6.14 17.20
C ASN A 61 -30.93 -4.89 17.09
N LYS A 62 -31.27 -3.86 17.87
CA LYS A 62 -30.46 -2.66 18.02
C LYS A 62 -29.31 -2.90 19.00
N VAL A 63 -28.08 -2.84 18.51
CA VAL A 63 -26.87 -3.10 19.31
C VAL A 63 -25.79 -2.08 19.02
N LYS A 64 -25.13 -1.56 20.06
CA LYS A 64 -24.00 -0.64 19.93
C LYS A 64 -22.70 -1.43 19.74
N VAL A 65 -21.99 -1.16 18.67
CA VAL A 65 -20.78 -1.88 18.26
C VAL A 65 -19.60 -0.92 18.21
N GLU A 66 -18.45 -1.41 18.64
CA GLU A 66 -17.14 -0.76 18.56
C GLU A 66 -16.22 -1.57 17.64
N ILE A 67 -15.49 -0.85 16.78
CA ILE A 67 -14.43 -1.39 15.93
C ILE A 67 -13.08 -1.24 16.63
N VAL A 68 -12.34 -2.34 16.64
CA VAL A 68 -11.02 -2.43 17.26
C VAL A 68 -10.03 -3.07 16.31
N VAL A 69 -8.74 -2.88 16.57
CA VAL A 69 -7.68 -3.60 15.86
C VAL A 69 -7.22 -4.77 16.74
N LEU A 70 -7.05 -5.94 16.15
CA LEU A 70 -6.55 -7.14 16.83
C LEU A 70 -5.18 -7.54 16.28
N ASP A 71 -4.40 -8.25 17.09
CA ASP A 71 -3.18 -8.91 16.64
C ASP A 71 -3.50 -9.94 15.54
N GLY A 72 -2.75 -9.96 14.45
CA GLY A 72 -2.94 -10.89 13.34
C GLY A 72 -2.80 -12.36 13.72
N ASP A 73 -2.03 -12.68 14.76
CA ASP A 73 -1.85 -14.06 15.25
C ASP A 73 -3.05 -14.55 16.09
N PHE A 74 -3.99 -13.67 16.46
CA PHE A 74 -5.20 -14.04 17.18
C PHE A 74 -6.33 -14.44 16.21
N PRO A 75 -7.12 -15.49 16.51
CA PRO A 75 -6.96 -16.45 17.60
C PRO A 75 -5.81 -17.41 17.31
N GLU A 76 -5.22 -17.98 18.37
CA GLU A 76 -4.19 -19.02 18.26
C GLU A 76 -4.74 -20.19 17.42
N GLU A 77 -4.14 -20.43 16.25
CA GLU A 77 -4.59 -21.46 15.28
C GLU A 77 -4.62 -22.88 15.87
N ASP A 78 -3.84 -23.13 16.93
CA ASP A 78 -3.63 -24.45 17.53
C ASP A 78 -4.67 -24.84 18.61
N ARG A 79 -5.68 -23.99 18.84
CA ARG A 79 -6.77 -24.33 19.77
C ARG A 79 -7.88 -25.09 19.04
N SER A 80 -8.13 -26.31 19.49
CA SER A 80 -9.24 -27.20 19.06
C SER A 80 -10.65 -26.57 19.18
N SER A 81 -10.79 -25.37 19.74
CA SER A 81 -12.04 -24.62 19.81
C SER A 81 -11.88 -23.25 19.16
N THR A 82 -12.63 -23.00 18.08
CA THR A 82 -12.79 -21.69 17.41
C THR A 82 -13.51 -20.63 18.25
N ALA A 83 -13.74 -20.87 19.54
CA ALA A 83 -14.47 -19.99 20.44
C ALA A 83 -13.50 -19.34 21.45
N TRP A 84 -13.09 -18.11 21.17
CA TRP A 84 -12.42 -17.27 22.16
C TRP A 84 -13.44 -16.72 23.17
N THR A 85 -12.96 -16.36 24.36
CA THR A 85 -13.79 -15.59 25.32
C THR A 85 -13.74 -14.08 25.02
N SER A 86 -14.71 -13.32 25.53
CA SER A 86 -14.70 -11.85 25.38
C SER A 86 -13.48 -11.21 26.06
N GLU A 87 -12.97 -11.82 27.12
CA GLU A 87 -11.74 -11.41 27.80
C GLU A 87 -10.50 -11.71 26.93
N GLU A 88 -10.45 -12.87 26.28
CA GLU A 88 -9.40 -13.21 25.30
C GLU A 88 -9.40 -12.24 24.11
N PHE A 89 -10.57 -11.95 23.55
CA PHE A 89 -10.71 -10.94 22.49
C PHE A 89 -10.19 -9.58 22.96
N GLY A 90 -10.61 -9.14 24.15
CA GLY A 90 -10.20 -7.87 24.73
C GLY A 90 -8.70 -7.75 24.98
N ARG A 91 -8.03 -8.83 25.38
CA ARG A 91 -6.57 -8.87 25.59
C ARG A 91 -5.77 -8.76 24.29
N ASN A 92 -6.35 -9.18 23.17
CA ASN A 92 -5.69 -9.15 21.86
C ASN A 92 -5.96 -7.86 21.08
N VAL A 93 -6.66 -6.88 21.68
CA VAL A 93 -6.83 -5.55 21.09
C VAL A 93 -5.50 -4.82 21.10
N VAL A 94 -5.03 -4.46 19.90
CA VAL A 94 -3.78 -3.73 19.68
C VAL A 94 -4.06 -2.23 19.72
N LYS A 95 -3.27 -1.52 20.52
CA LYS A 95 -3.26 -0.06 20.59
C LYS A 95 -2.09 0.52 19.79
N GLU A 96 -2.18 1.81 19.53
CA GLU A 96 -1.09 2.58 18.95
C GLU A 96 0.20 2.52 19.79
N ARG A 97 1.31 2.85 19.14
CA ARG A 97 2.59 3.03 19.82
C ARG A 97 2.56 4.30 20.67
N THR A 98 3.28 4.29 21.78
CA THR A 98 3.41 5.45 22.68
C THR A 98 3.76 6.72 21.90
N GLY A 99 2.94 7.76 22.06
CA GLY A 99 3.12 9.06 21.40
C GLY A 99 2.69 9.12 19.93
N LYS A 100 1.96 8.12 19.42
CA LYS A 100 1.36 8.14 18.08
C LYS A 100 -0.15 8.42 18.13
N ARG A 101 -0.72 8.70 16.97
CA ARG A 101 -2.18 8.79 16.78
C ARG A 101 -2.81 7.40 16.97
N PRO A 102 -4.12 7.33 17.26
CA PRO A 102 -4.84 6.06 17.33
C PRO A 102 -4.58 5.22 16.08
N LEU A 103 -4.30 3.92 16.27
CA LEU A 103 -3.86 3.01 15.21
C LEU A 103 -4.86 2.93 14.05
N LEU A 104 -6.15 3.03 14.40
CA LEU A 104 -7.27 3.15 13.47
C LEU A 104 -7.91 4.52 13.67
N ALA A 105 -8.05 5.29 12.59
CA ALA A 105 -8.68 6.60 12.59
C ALA A 105 -9.87 6.61 11.63
N GLY A 106 -10.83 7.51 11.84
CA GLY A 106 -12.02 7.60 11.01
C GLY A 106 -13.19 8.30 11.70
N ASP A 107 -14.29 8.47 10.97
CA ASP A 107 -15.42 9.31 11.39
C ASP A 107 -16.12 8.80 12.66
N CYS A 108 -16.32 7.48 12.77
CA CYS A 108 -17.00 6.85 13.90
C CYS A 108 -16.58 5.37 14.04
N LEU A 109 -15.69 5.07 14.99
CA LEU A 109 -15.35 3.67 15.33
C LEU A 109 -16.38 3.00 16.26
N THR A 110 -17.36 3.77 16.76
CA THR A 110 -18.46 3.25 17.57
C THR A 110 -19.78 3.72 16.98
N PHE A 111 -20.69 2.80 16.70
CA PHE A 111 -21.99 3.08 16.07
C PHE A 111 -23.05 2.08 16.54
N THR A 112 -24.30 2.30 16.13
CA THR A 112 -25.41 1.42 16.47
C THR A 112 -25.91 0.71 15.22
N LEU A 113 -26.04 -0.60 15.27
CA LEU A 113 -26.70 -1.39 14.23
C LEU A 113 -28.19 -1.04 14.19
N ARG A 114 -28.70 -0.70 13.01
CA ARG A 114 -30.12 -0.48 12.74
C ARG A 114 -30.60 -1.61 11.84
N ASP A 115 -31.73 -2.23 12.17
CA ASP A 115 -32.25 -3.40 11.44
C ASP A 115 -31.19 -4.51 11.26
N GLY A 116 -30.41 -4.72 12.33
CA GLY A 116 -29.35 -5.73 12.35
C GLY A 116 -28.12 -5.43 11.50
N CYS A 117 -27.98 -4.23 10.93
CA CYS A 117 -26.87 -3.89 10.05
C CYS A 117 -26.35 -2.46 10.20
N ALA A 118 -25.10 -2.23 9.82
CA ALA A 118 -24.59 -0.89 9.56
C ALA A 118 -23.39 -0.92 8.62
N SER A 119 -23.29 0.10 7.78
CA SER A 119 -22.07 0.40 7.02
C SER A 119 -21.13 1.21 7.88
N LEU A 120 -19.86 0.81 7.91
CA LEU A 120 -18.80 1.53 8.57
C LEU A 120 -18.50 2.81 7.80
N GLY A 121 -18.24 3.91 8.52
CA GLY A 121 -17.77 5.16 7.95
C GLY A 121 -16.36 5.03 7.35
N GLU A 122 -15.77 6.16 6.96
CA GLU A 122 -14.39 6.15 6.46
C GLU A 122 -13.45 5.83 7.61
N ILE A 123 -12.71 4.73 7.48
CA ILE A 123 -11.68 4.31 8.43
C ILE A 123 -10.37 4.01 7.71
N GLU A 124 -9.26 4.29 8.38
CA GLU A 124 -7.91 4.10 7.87
C GLU A 124 -6.93 3.70 8.98
N PHE A 125 -5.87 2.99 8.60
CA PHE A 125 -4.74 2.72 9.50
C PHE A 125 -3.75 3.88 9.49
N THR A 126 -3.33 4.35 10.66
CA THR A 126 -2.35 5.44 10.75
C THR A 126 -0.90 4.96 10.83
N ASP A 127 -0.69 3.67 11.14
CA ASP A 127 0.63 3.05 11.23
C ASP A 127 0.61 1.68 10.52
N ASN A 128 1.77 1.27 10.02
CA ASN A 128 1.90 0.01 9.27
C ASN A 128 2.01 -1.17 10.24
N SER A 129 1.80 -2.40 9.78
CA SER A 129 1.85 -3.58 10.65
C SER A 129 3.27 -4.09 10.91
N SER A 130 4.31 -3.44 10.39
CA SER A 130 5.68 -3.97 10.49
C SER A 130 6.25 -3.90 11.92
N TRP A 131 5.74 -3.07 12.81
CA TRP A 131 6.32 -2.92 14.15
C TRP A 131 5.83 -3.98 15.16
N ILE A 132 4.74 -4.69 14.87
CA ILE A 132 4.21 -5.76 15.73
C ILE A 132 4.82 -7.12 15.36
N ARG A 133 4.88 -8.05 16.33
CA ARG A 133 5.48 -9.38 16.16
C ARG A 133 4.87 -10.18 15.00
N SER A 134 3.55 -10.21 14.90
CA SER A 134 2.81 -10.95 13.85
C SER A 134 2.94 -10.34 12.45
N ARG A 135 3.43 -9.10 12.36
CA ARG A 135 3.49 -8.29 11.14
C ARG A 135 2.14 -8.09 10.45
N LYS A 136 1.03 -8.42 11.12
CA LYS A 136 -0.33 -8.45 10.59
C LYS A 136 -1.31 -7.87 11.61
N PHE A 137 -2.40 -7.33 11.12
CA PHE A 137 -3.55 -6.91 11.92
C PHE A 137 -4.81 -7.64 11.47
N ARG A 138 -5.84 -7.58 12.31
CA ARG A 138 -7.23 -7.88 11.96
C ARG A 138 -8.11 -6.73 12.41
N ILE A 139 -9.24 -6.53 11.73
CA ILE A 139 -10.30 -5.64 12.23
C ILE A 139 -11.27 -6.49 13.04
N GLY A 140 -11.47 -6.11 14.30
CA GLY A 140 -12.43 -6.72 15.21
C GLY A 140 -13.66 -5.84 15.39
N ALA A 141 -14.80 -6.46 15.66
CA ALA A 141 -16.03 -5.76 16.03
C ALA A 141 -16.64 -6.42 17.27
N ARG A 142 -16.93 -5.61 18.29
CA ARG A 142 -17.52 -6.10 19.55
C ARG A 142 -18.65 -5.20 20.03
N VAL A 143 -19.56 -5.76 20.83
CA VAL A 143 -20.63 -4.99 21.44
C VAL A 143 -20.08 -4.17 22.62
N VAL A 144 -20.47 -2.90 22.69
CA VAL A 144 -20.18 -2.04 23.83
C VAL A 144 -21.09 -2.43 24.99
N ARG A 145 -20.52 -2.92 26.10
CA ARG A 145 -21.28 -3.31 27.29
C ARG A 145 -21.62 -2.07 28.10
N ASP A 146 -22.91 -1.72 28.17
CA ASP A 146 -23.40 -0.60 28.98
C ASP A 146 -24.03 -1.12 30.28
N GLY A 147 -23.18 -1.38 31.29
CA GLY A 147 -23.56 -1.52 32.72
C GLY A 147 -24.60 -2.56 33.17
N GLY A 148 -25.29 -3.26 32.27
CA GLY A 148 -26.40 -4.15 32.59
C GLY A 148 -26.31 -5.50 31.88
N ARG A 149 -27.20 -6.42 32.27
CA ARG A 149 -27.36 -7.81 31.76
C ARG A 149 -27.78 -7.80 30.28
N GLY A 150 -26.86 -7.40 29.41
CA GLY A 150 -27.05 -7.28 27.98
C GLY A 150 -26.94 -8.62 27.25
N LEU A 151 -27.50 -8.66 26.05
CA LEU A 151 -27.47 -9.79 25.12
C LEU A 151 -26.01 -10.18 24.84
N ARG A 152 -25.63 -11.45 25.07
CA ARG A 152 -24.28 -11.94 24.76
C ARG A 152 -24.17 -12.14 23.25
N VAL A 153 -23.51 -11.23 22.57
CA VAL A 153 -23.24 -11.32 21.14
C VAL A 153 -21.77 -11.66 20.93
N ARG A 154 -21.47 -12.69 20.15
CA ARG A 154 -20.11 -13.06 19.77
C ARG A 154 -19.48 -12.01 18.87
N GLU A 155 -18.22 -11.68 19.14
CA GLU A 155 -17.45 -10.70 18.39
C GLU A 155 -17.14 -11.18 16.95
N ALA A 156 -17.00 -10.23 16.02
CA ALA A 156 -16.53 -10.49 14.66
C ALA A 156 -15.05 -10.15 14.53
N MET A 157 -14.37 -10.82 13.60
CA MET A 157 -13.04 -10.43 13.16
C MET A 157 -12.85 -10.72 11.67
N THR A 158 -11.99 -9.96 11.01
CA THR A 158 -11.57 -10.24 9.63
C THR A 158 -10.47 -11.31 9.58
N GLU A 159 -10.15 -11.75 8.36
CA GLU A 159 -8.87 -12.42 8.08
C GLU A 159 -7.69 -11.50 8.44
N ALA A 160 -6.54 -12.09 8.74
CA ALA A 160 -5.32 -11.32 9.04
C ALA A 160 -4.74 -10.73 7.75
N PHE A 161 -4.28 -9.48 7.82
CA PHE A 161 -3.68 -8.78 6.68
C PHE A 161 -2.49 -7.92 7.10
N ILE A 162 -1.64 -7.63 6.12
CA ILE A 162 -0.50 -6.73 6.29
C ILE A 162 -0.95 -5.31 5.93
N VAL A 163 -0.66 -4.35 6.81
CA VAL A 163 -0.80 -2.92 6.51
C VAL A 163 0.57 -2.41 6.09
N LYS A 164 0.69 -1.95 4.85
CA LYS A 164 1.93 -1.43 4.29
C LYS A 164 2.04 0.07 4.51
N ASP A 165 3.26 0.58 4.59
CA ASP A 165 3.49 2.02 4.65
C ASP A 165 3.16 2.67 3.30
N HIS A 166 2.33 3.70 3.30
CA HIS A 166 1.93 4.41 2.08
C HIS A 166 3.11 5.02 1.31
N ARG A 167 4.19 5.40 2.01
CA ARG A 167 5.40 5.93 1.37
C ARG A 167 6.03 4.90 0.43
N GLY A 168 5.92 3.61 0.78
CA GLY A 168 6.44 2.52 -0.04
C GLY A 168 5.75 2.41 -1.40
N GLU A 169 4.44 2.65 -1.46
CA GLU A 169 3.67 2.62 -2.72
C GLU A 169 3.87 3.91 -3.51
N LEU A 170 3.76 5.06 -2.85
CA LEU A 170 4.00 6.36 -3.51
C LEU A 170 5.39 6.41 -4.15
N TYR A 171 6.41 5.82 -3.52
CA TYR A 171 7.80 5.87 -4.01
C TYR A 171 8.25 4.63 -4.78
N LYS A 172 7.31 3.75 -5.14
CA LYS A 172 7.60 2.52 -5.88
C LYS A 172 8.26 2.81 -7.23
N LYS A 173 9.27 2.03 -7.57
CA LYS A 173 9.92 2.08 -8.89
C LYS A 173 9.03 1.37 -9.90
N HIS A 174 8.93 1.92 -11.10
CA HIS A 174 8.16 1.30 -12.17
C HIS A 174 9.05 0.32 -12.95
N HIS A 175 8.54 -0.87 -13.25
CA HIS A 175 9.26 -1.94 -13.95
C HIS A 175 8.38 -2.53 -15.07
N PRO A 176 8.54 -2.11 -16.34
CA PRO A 176 9.50 -1.10 -16.83
C PRO A 176 9.07 0.34 -16.46
N PRO A 177 10.02 1.28 -16.38
CA PRO A 177 9.69 2.70 -16.30
C PRO A 177 9.08 3.20 -17.62
N MET A 178 8.31 4.28 -17.55
CA MET A 178 7.73 4.99 -18.69
C MET A 178 8.49 6.28 -18.99
N LEU A 179 8.37 6.83 -20.21
CA LEU A 179 9.08 8.04 -20.61
C LEU A 179 8.67 9.26 -19.77
N GLU A 180 7.38 9.35 -19.47
CA GLU A 180 6.74 10.43 -18.72
C GLU A 180 6.90 10.29 -17.20
N ASP A 181 7.46 9.18 -16.72
CA ASP A 181 7.75 9.01 -15.30
C ASP A 181 8.75 10.08 -14.84
N GLU A 182 8.57 10.59 -13.62
CA GLU A 182 9.57 11.43 -12.99
C GLU A 182 10.88 10.65 -12.82
N VAL A 183 12.02 11.33 -12.94
CA VAL A 183 13.35 10.69 -12.94
C VAL A 183 13.65 9.92 -11.64
N TRP A 184 13.03 10.33 -10.53
CA TRP A 184 13.16 9.59 -9.28
C TRP A 184 12.42 8.25 -9.28
N ARG A 185 11.64 7.89 -10.31
CA ARG A 185 11.11 6.53 -10.49
C ARG A 185 12.19 5.54 -10.93
N LEU A 186 13.37 6.01 -11.34
CA LEU A 186 14.52 5.15 -11.63
C LEU A 186 15.13 4.57 -10.35
N GLU A 187 15.67 3.36 -10.46
CA GLU A 187 16.42 2.74 -9.37
C GLU A 187 17.61 3.63 -8.93
N LYS A 188 17.96 3.59 -7.64
CA LYS A 188 19.04 4.38 -7.01
C LYS A 188 18.85 5.91 -6.97
N ILE A 189 17.76 6.45 -7.53
CA ILE A 189 17.40 7.87 -7.39
C ILE A 189 16.19 7.98 -6.46
N GLY A 190 16.32 8.57 -5.27
CA GLY A 190 15.19 8.76 -4.35
C GLY A 190 14.42 10.05 -4.63
N LYS A 191 13.08 10.06 -4.43
CA LYS A 191 12.29 11.30 -4.46
C LYS A 191 12.84 12.27 -3.43
N ASP A 192 12.99 13.54 -3.83
CA ASP A 192 13.61 14.62 -3.05
C ASP A 192 15.03 14.35 -2.52
N GLY A 193 15.68 13.28 -3.01
CA GLY A 193 17.05 12.93 -2.67
C GLY A 193 18.09 13.79 -3.38
N ALA A 194 19.36 13.63 -3.01
CA ALA A 194 20.46 14.42 -3.55
C ALA A 194 20.57 14.33 -5.07
N PHE A 195 20.46 13.13 -5.66
CA PHE A 195 20.50 12.97 -7.12
C PHE A 195 19.28 13.56 -7.82
N HIS A 196 18.08 13.40 -7.24
CA HIS A 196 16.86 13.98 -7.81
C HIS A 196 16.97 15.51 -7.89
N LYS A 197 17.39 16.16 -6.80
CA LYS A 197 17.57 17.62 -6.75
C LYS A 197 18.63 18.12 -7.74
N LYS A 198 19.75 17.41 -7.86
CA LYS A 198 20.82 17.74 -8.83
C LYS A 198 20.35 17.63 -10.28
N LEU A 199 19.62 16.57 -10.61
CA LEU A 199 19.05 16.37 -11.95
C LEU A 199 18.00 17.43 -12.28
N ALA A 200 17.09 17.71 -11.34
CA ALA A 200 16.04 18.72 -11.51
C ALA A 200 16.62 20.14 -11.69
N ALA A 201 17.70 20.49 -10.97
CA ALA A 201 18.39 21.77 -11.12
C ALA A 201 18.95 22.00 -12.54
N GLU A 202 19.24 20.92 -13.26
CA GLU A 202 19.76 20.93 -14.64
C GLU A 202 18.66 20.63 -15.68
N GLY A 203 17.40 20.62 -15.25
CA GLY A 203 16.23 20.40 -16.12
C GLY A 203 15.91 18.94 -16.45
N VAL A 204 16.59 17.97 -15.83
CA VAL A 204 16.32 16.54 -16.02
C VAL A 204 15.26 16.07 -15.03
N ASN A 205 13.99 16.18 -15.42
CA ASN A 205 12.85 15.89 -14.54
C ASN A 205 12.17 14.56 -14.87
N SER A 206 12.24 14.09 -16.11
CA SER A 206 11.61 12.83 -16.55
C SER A 206 12.63 11.74 -16.90
N VAL A 207 12.16 10.49 -16.97
CA VAL A 207 12.94 9.36 -17.51
C VAL A 207 13.34 9.62 -18.96
N GLN A 208 12.47 10.26 -19.76
CA GLN A 208 12.80 10.66 -21.12
C GLN A 208 13.98 11.64 -21.16
N ASP A 209 14.00 12.68 -20.32
CA ASP A 209 15.09 13.66 -20.29
C ASP A 209 16.40 13.00 -19.87
N PHE A 210 16.33 12.10 -18.89
CA PHE A 210 17.48 11.32 -18.43
C PHE A 210 18.05 10.45 -19.56
N LEU A 211 17.19 9.73 -20.29
CA LEU A 211 17.62 8.90 -21.41
C LEU A 211 18.15 9.72 -22.58
N LYS A 212 17.49 10.84 -22.94
CA LYS A 212 18.00 11.78 -23.96
C LYS A 212 19.41 12.22 -23.64
N LEU A 213 19.64 12.68 -22.41
CA LEU A 213 20.96 13.17 -22.04
C LEU A 213 21.99 12.03 -21.96
N SER A 214 21.58 10.82 -21.60
CA SER A 214 22.46 9.65 -21.63
C SER A 214 22.95 9.28 -23.04
N VAL A 215 22.21 9.67 -24.08
CA VAL A 215 22.59 9.47 -25.49
C VAL A 215 23.38 10.66 -26.02
N VAL A 216 22.91 11.88 -25.76
CA VAL A 216 23.48 13.11 -26.34
C VAL A 216 24.78 13.52 -25.64
N ASP A 217 24.82 13.48 -24.31
CA ASP A 217 25.99 13.87 -23.52
C ASP A 217 26.10 13.05 -22.22
N PRO A 218 26.56 11.79 -22.33
CA PRO A 218 26.71 10.91 -21.17
C PRO A 218 27.71 11.44 -20.13
N LEU A 219 28.72 12.22 -20.57
CA LEU A 219 29.73 12.79 -19.68
C LEU A 219 29.13 13.89 -18.80
N LYS A 220 28.30 14.78 -19.37
CA LYS A 220 27.55 15.77 -18.59
C LYS A 220 26.63 15.09 -17.59
N LEU A 221 25.86 14.07 -18.01
CA LEU A 221 24.99 13.32 -17.10
C LEU A 221 25.76 12.69 -15.93
N ARG A 222 26.92 12.07 -16.21
CA ARG A 222 27.79 11.50 -15.17
C ARG A 222 28.32 12.58 -14.22
N LYS A 223 28.75 13.73 -14.76
CA LYS A 223 29.27 14.86 -13.98
C LYS A 223 28.22 15.46 -13.04
N MET A 224 26.97 15.60 -13.49
CA MET A 224 25.87 16.13 -12.67
C MET A 224 25.59 15.27 -11.43
N LEU A 225 25.62 13.94 -11.58
CA LEU A 225 25.41 13.01 -10.46
C LEU A 225 26.63 13.00 -9.53
N GLY A 226 27.83 13.15 -10.11
CA GLY A 226 29.09 13.34 -9.40
C GLY A 226 29.55 12.11 -8.62
N ALA A 227 30.57 12.29 -7.78
CA ALA A 227 31.23 11.21 -7.04
C ALA A 227 30.31 10.44 -6.07
N GLY A 228 29.16 11.02 -5.70
CA GLY A 228 28.17 10.34 -4.86
C GLY A 228 27.56 9.11 -5.53
N MET A 229 27.54 9.05 -6.86
CA MET A 229 26.97 7.93 -7.60
C MET A 229 28.05 6.97 -8.10
N SER A 230 28.29 5.92 -7.32
CA SER A 230 29.27 4.88 -7.70
C SER A 230 28.93 4.23 -9.05
N ASP A 231 29.93 3.65 -9.71
CA ASP A 231 29.74 2.98 -11.01
C ASP A 231 28.68 1.87 -10.93
N LYS A 232 28.64 1.12 -9.83
CA LYS A 232 27.60 0.11 -9.61
C LYS A 232 26.19 0.70 -9.53
N MET A 233 26.02 1.85 -8.89
CA MET A 233 24.72 2.52 -8.83
C MET A 233 24.31 3.08 -10.19
N TRP A 234 25.27 3.64 -10.92
CA TRP A 234 25.08 4.13 -12.28
C TRP A 234 24.63 3.04 -13.24
N GLU A 235 25.33 1.91 -13.27
CA GLU A 235 24.98 0.78 -14.14
C GLU A 235 23.56 0.28 -13.87
N VAL A 236 23.18 0.15 -12.59
CA VAL A 236 21.81 -0.22 -12.22
C VAL A 236 20.79 0.80 -12.72
N THR A 237 21.09 2.10 -12.57
CA THR A 237 20.17 3.18 -12.97
C THR A 237 19.99 3.24 -14.48
N ILE A 238 21.08 3.20 -15.25
CA ILE A 238 21.05 3.24 -16.72
C ILE A 238 20.41 1.98 -17.27
N LYS A 239 20.75 0.79 -16.74
CA LYS A 239 20.11 -0.46 -17.15
C LYS A 239 18.61 -0.42 -16.89
N HIS A 240 18.18 0.10 -15.74
CA HIS A 240 16.76 0.25 -15.44
C HIS A 240 16.05 1.23 -16.39
N ALA A 241 16.64 2.40 -16.63
CA ALA A 241 16.09 3.40 -17.55
C ALA A 241 15.97 2.83 -18.99
N ARG A 242 16.96 2.07 -19.46
CA ARG A 242 16.96 1.45 -20.80
C ARG A 242 15.93 0.33 -20.98
N ARG A 243 15.29 -0.14 -19.91
CA ARG A 243 14.12 -1.04 -20.02
C ARG A 243 12.84 -0.29 -20.39
N CYS A 244 12.86 1.04 -20.39
CA CYS A 244 11.75 1.87 -20.82
C CYS A 244 11.38 1.56 -22.27
N GLU A 245 10.10 1.32 -22.51
CA GLU A 245 9.58 1.19 -23.88
C GLU A 245 9.47 2.58 -24.50
N LEU A 246 10.18 2.80 -25.61
CA LEU A 246 10.26 4.12 -26.26
C LEU A 246 9.03 4.40 -27.14
N GLY A 247 8.19 3.39 -27.39
CA GLY A 247 7.06 3.46 -28.31
C GLY A 247 7.49 3.71 -29.76
N ASN A 248 6.53 4.10 -30.60
CA ASN A 248 6.71 4.25 -32.05
C ASN A 248 6.89 5.71 -32.49
N LYS A 249 7.04 6.65 -31.56
CA LYS A 249 7.21 8.07 -31.87
C LYS A 249 8.61 8.31 -32.43
N HIS A 250 8.69 8.94 -33.59
CA HIS A 250 9.95 9.32 -34.23
C HIS A 250 9.95 10.81 -34.53
N TYR A 251 11.13 11.42 -34.45
CA TYR A 251 11.35 12.84 -34.75
C TYR A 251 12.20 12.93 -36.01
N ILE A 252 11.78 13.77 -36.96
CA ILE A 252 12.50 13.95 -38.22
C ILE A 252 13.13 15.33 -38.21
N TYR A 253 14.44 15.38 -38.38
CA TYR A 253 15.21 16.61 -38.54
C TYR A 253 15.76 16.70 -39.97
N ARG A 254 15.40 17.76 -40.70
CA ARG A 254 15.78 17.93 -42.11
C ARG A 254 16.70 19.13 -42.28
N GLY A 255 17.84 18.89 -42.91
CA GLY A 255 18.75 19.92 -43.42
C GLY A 255 18.77 19.95 -44.96
N PRO A 256 19.56 20.84 -45.56
CA PRO A 256 19.63 21.00 -47.02
C PRO A 256 20.03 19.73 -47.79
N SER A 257 20.87 18.89 -47.18
CA SER A 257 21.42 17.69 -47.79
C SER A 257 21.26 16.45 -46.91
N TYR A 258 20.50 16.51 -45.81
CA TYR A 258 20.35 15.36 -44.92
C TYR A 258 18.98 15.31 -44.22
N CYS A 259 18.58 14.10 -43.83
CA CYS A 259 17.37 13.82 -43.07
C CYS A 259 17.71 12.81 -41.97
N LEU A 260 17.52 13.20 -40.70
CA LEU A 260 17.73 12.32 -39.55
C LEU A 260 16.38 11.91 -38.97
N THR A 261 16.23 10.62 -38.72
CA THR A 261 15.11 10.05 -37.96
C THR A 261 15.64 9.64 -36.60
N LEU A 262 15.13 10.28 -35.55
CA LEU A 262 15.51 10.05 -34.16
C LEU A 262 14.36 9.37 -33.40
N ASN A 263 14.69 8.51 -32.43
CA ASN A 263 13.72 8.04 -31.45
C ASN A 263 13.50 9.08 -30.31
N PRO A 264 12.60 8.85 -29.35
CA PRO A 264 12.29 9.82 -28.30
C PRO A 264 13.41 10.14 -27.32
N ILE A 265 14.52 9.40 -27.38
CA ILE A 265 15.72 9.61 -26.58
C ILE A 265 16.87 10.20 -27.41
N CYS A 266 16.54 10.77 -28.58
CA CYS A 266 17.49 11.39 -29.52
C CYS A 266 18.56 10.45 -30.09
N GLN A 267 18.34 9.12 -30.03
CA GLN A 267 19.17 8.17 -30.72
C GLN A 267 18.81 8.15 -32.20
N VAL A 268 19.81 8.17 -33.07
CA VAL A 268 19.64 8.08 -34.52
C VAL A 268 19.17 6.68 -34.89
N VAL A 269 17.99 6.59 -35.49
CA VAL A 269 17.39 5.35 -36.02
C VAL A 269 17.66 5.22 -37.51
N ASN A 270 17.61 6.34 -38.24
CA ASN A 270 18.00 6.41 -39.64
C ASN A 270 18.62 7.77 -39.94
N ALA A 271 19.52 7.81 -40.90
CA ALA A 271 20.09 9.04 -41.45
C ALA A 271 20.18 8.90 -42.96
N THR A 272 19.62 9.84 -43.70
CA THR A 272 19.78 9.93 -45.16
C THR A 272 20.64 11.14 -45.45
N ILE A 273 21.75 10.98 -46.18
CA ILE A 273 22.66 12.07 -46.57
C ILE A 273 22.77 12.08 -48.09
N SER A 274 22.47 13.22 -48.71
CA SER A 274 22.49 13.41 -50.17
C SER A 274 21.69 12.34 -50.95
N GLY A 275 20.60 11.85 -50.37
CA GLY A 275 19.75 10.81 -50.95
C GLY A 275 20.19 9.36 -50.69
N GLN A 276 21.28 9.14 -49.94
CA GLN A 276 21.74 7.81 -49.54
C GLN A 276 21.42 7.51 -48.07
N ASP A 277 20.85 6.32 -47.80
CA ASP A 277 20.58 5.85 -46.45
C ASP A 277 21.86 5.34 -45.76
N CYS A 278 22.09 5.82 -44.54
CA CYS A 278 23.26 5.55 -43.69
C CYS A 278 22.85 4.78 -42.42
N SER A 279 21.89 3.86 -42.53
CA SER A 279 21.24 3.18 -41.40
C SER A 279 22.14 2.24 -40.56
N ASN A 280 23.44 2.10 -40.87
CA ASN A 280 24.36 1.16 -40.19
C ASN A 280 25.76 1.72 -39.89
N LEU A 281 25.99 3.02 -40.02
CA LEU A 281 27.25 3.59 -39.53
C LEU A 281 27.14 3.73 -38.01
N ASP A 282 28.05 3.09 -37.29
CA ASP A 282 28.23 3.30 -35.85
C ASP A 282 28.65 4.76 -35.64
N ILE A 283 27.68 5.67 -35.46
CA ILE A 283 27.87 7.13 -35.33
C ILE A 283 28.53 7.50 -33.99
N SER A 284 28.97 6.52 -33.19
CA SER A 284 29.79 6.75 -31.99
C SER A 284 31.13 7.48 -32.28
N GLY A 285 31.55 7.57 -33.54
CA GLY A 285 32.81 8.20 -33.95
C GLY A 285 32.77 9.67 -34.42
N ILE A 286 31.61 10.33 -34.59
CA ILE A 286 31.56 11.64 -35.29
C ILE A 286 31.84 12.86 -34.37
N ASN A 287 32.06 12.67 -33.06
CA ASN A 287 32.41 13.77 -32.13
C ASN A 287 33.87 14.28 -32.25
N LYS A 288 34.53 14.14 -33.39
CA LYS A 288 35.90 14.67 -33.61
C LYS A 288 36.12 15.34 -34.96
N VAL A 289 35.26 16.24 -35.42
CA VAL A 289 35.74 17.34 -36.29
C VAL A 289 34.86 18.58 -36.13
N SER A 290 35.31 19.52 -35.28
CA SER A 290 35.20 20.96 -35.54
C SER A 290 35.80 21.75 -34.38
N SER A 291 37.12 21.61 -34.21
CA SER A 291 37.96 22.72 -33.75
C SER A 291 38.90 23.03 -34.90
N LEU A 292 38.48 23.97 -35.75
CA LEU A 292 39.30 24.77 -36.68
C LEU A 292 38.38 25.78 -37.38
N GLN A 293 38.06 26.88 -36.69
CA GLN A 293 38.38 28.26 -37.08
C GLN A 293 37.89 29.22 -35.99
#